data_AF-A0A7J9IC83-F1
#
_entry.id   AF-A0A7J9IC83-F1
#
_cell.length_a   1.000
_cell.length_b   1.000
_cell.length_c   1.000
_cell.angle_alpha   90.00
_cell.angle_beta   90.00
_cell.angle_gamma   90.00
#
_symmetry.space_group_name_H-M   'P 1'
#
loop_
_entity.id
_entity.type
_entity.pdbx_description
1 polymer ?
#
loop_
_entity_poly.entity_id
_entity_poly.type
_entity_poly.pdbx_seq_one_letter_code
_entity_poly.pdbx_strand_id
1 'polypeptide(L)' 'MKKCELCGGIARMHCESDQANLCWDCDVKVHEANFLVAKHTRTLLCHVCQNPTPWLAS' A
#
# COMPACT_ATOMS: atom_id res chain seq x y z
N MET A 1 -13.98 -4.06 -3.67
CA MET A 1 -12.99 -3.89 -2.59
C MET A 1 -11.64 -4.36 -3.11
N LYS A 2 -10.58 -3.55 -2.95
CA LYS A 2 -9.24 -3.93 -3.41
C LYS A 2 -8.68 -5.00 -2.46
N LYS A 3 -8.07 -6.03 -3.03
CA LYS A 3 -7.44 -7.10 -2.25
C LYS A 3 -5.93 -6.90 -2.24
N CYS A 4 -5.28 -7.42 -1.20
CA CYS A 4 -3.84 -7.50 -1.17
C CYS A 4 -3.38 -8.52 -2.22
N GLU A 5 -2.49 -8.10 -3.12
CA GLU A 5 -1.99 -8.97 -4.19
C GLU A 5 -1.15 -10.15 -3.65
N LEU A 6 -0.61 -10.05 -2.43
CA LEU A 6 0.25 -11.09 -1.84
C LEU A 6 -0.52 -12.12 -0.99
N CYS A 7 -1.53 -11.71 -0.23
CA CYS A 7 -2.23 -12.60 0.70
C CYS A 7 -3.75 -12.70 0.46
N GLY A 8 -4.31 -11.93 -0.48
CA GLY A 8 -5.74 -11.91 -0.77
C GLY A 8 -6.61 -11.20 0.27
N GLY A 9 -6.04 -10.68 1.37
CA GLY A 9 -6.72 -9.90 2.40
C GLY A 9 -7.20 -8.52 1.91
N ILE A 10 -7.74 -7.70 2.81
CA ILE A 10 -8.20 -6.34 2.45
C ILE A 10 -6.99 -5.42 2.25
N ALA A 11 -6.91 -4.77 1.09
CA ALA A 11 -5.85 -3.79 0.83
C ALA A 11 -6.07 -2.50 1.63
N ARG A 12 -4.95 -1.90 2.04
CA ARG A 12 -4.92 -0.67 2.83
C ARG A 12 -4.03 0.39 2.19
N MET A 13 -3.08 -0.02 1.35
CA MET A 13 -2.16 0.88 0.68
C MET A 13 -2.01 0.48 -0.78
N HIS A 14 -1.67 1.46 -1.61
CA HIS A 14 -1.31 1.30 -3.01
C HIS A 14 0.11 1.80 -3.22
N CYS A 15 0.98 0.94 -3.74
CA CYS A 15 2.31 1.32 -4.16
C CYS A 15 2.26 1.72 -5.63
N GLU A 16 2.64 2.96 -5.95
CA GLU A 16 2.62 3.47 -7.33
C GLU A 16 3.73 2.84 -8.17
N SER A 17 4.91 2.61 -7.58
CA SER A 17 6.06 2.02 -8.26
C SER A 17 5.80 0.57 -8.70
N ASP A 18 5.16 -0.22 -7.83
CA ASP A 18 4.86 -1.63 -8.09
C ASP A 18 3.46 -1.83 -8.70
N GLN A 19 2.67 -0.75 -8.83
CA GLN A 19 1.25 -0.78 -9.23
C GLN A 19 0.42 -1.79 -8.43
N ALA A 20 0.79 -2.01 -7.16
CA ALA A 20 0.27 -3.09 -6.34
C ALA A 20 -0.57 -2.58 -5.16
N ASN A 21 -1.61 -3.31 -4.80
CA ASN A 21 -2.40 -3.05 -3.59
C ASN A 21 -1.96 -4.01 -2.47
N LEU A 22 -1.60 -3.47 -1.31
CA LEU A 22 -1.05 -4.25 -0.19
C LEU A 22 -1.86 -4.02 1.09
N CYS A 23 -1.97 -5.05 1.93
CA CYS A 23 -2.37 -4.89 3.33
C CYS A 23 -1.18 -4.38 4.15
N TRP A 24 -1.42 -3.96 5.40
CA TRP A 24 -0.37 -3.46 6.28
C TRP A 24 0.80 -4.44 6.46
N ASP A 25 0.51 -5.71 6.75
CA ASP A 25 1.57 -6.71 6.99
C ASP A 25 2.41 -6.97 5.74
N CYS A 26 1.78 -6.95 4.56
CA CYS A 26 2.46 -7.17 3.30
C CYS A 26 3.23 -5.92 2.86
N ASP A 27 2.71 -4.73 3.12
CA ASP A 27 3.42 -3.48 2.86
C ASP A 27 4.72 -3.41 3.62
N VAL A 28 4.69 -3.65 4.93
CA VAL A 28 5.87 -3.66 5.80
C VAL A 28 6.92 -4.64 5.28
N LYS A 29 6.50 -5.88 4.98
CA LYS A 29 7.42 -6.90 4.42
C LYS A 29 8.06 -6.49 3.10
N VAL A 30 7.31 -5.80 2.22
CA VAL A 30 7.83 -5.36 0.91
C VAL A 30 8.71 -4.13 1.07
N HIS A 31 8.23 -3.08 1.75
CA HIS A 31 8.85 -1.77 1.78
C HIS A 31 9.93 -1.62 2.87
N GLU A 32 10.02 -2.56 3.83
CA GLU A 32 11.16 -2.63 4.76
C GLU A 32 12.24 -3.63 4.33
N ALA A 33 12.04 -4.37 3.22
CA ALA A 33 13.00 -5.38 2.78
C ALA A 33 14.37 -4.77 2.40
N ASN A 34 14.39 -3.54 1.86
CA ASN A 34 15.61 -2.80 1.56
C ASN A 34 15.32 -1.30 1.34
N PHE A 35 16.37 -0.49 1.21
CA PHE A 35 16.26 0.96 1.05
C PHE A 35 15.71 1.41 -0.31
N LEU A 36 15.73 0.56 -1.35
CA LEU A 36 15.19 0.92 -2.67
C LEU A 36 13.66 0.90 -2.62
N VAL A 37 13.10 -0.19 -2.11
CA VAL A 37 11.66 -0.37 -1.94
C VAL A 37 11.09 0.55 -0.88
N ALA A 38 11.86 0.90 0.17
CA ALA A 38 11.45 1.90 1.16
C ALA A 38 11.16 3.29 0.57
N LYS A 39 11.72 3.61 -0.60
CA LYS A 39 11.50 4.88 -1.30
C LYS A 39 10.27 4.88 -2.20
N HIS A 40 9.59 3.75 -2.39
CA HIS A 40 8.41 3.71 -3.24
C HIS A 40 7.32 4.62 -2.66
N THR A 41 6.67 5.38 -3.55
CA THR A 41 5.51 6.21 -3.18
C THR A 41 4.34 5.29 -2.84
N ARG A 42 3.83 5.44 -1.62
CA ARG A 42 2.69 4.68 -1.09
C ARG A 42 1.54 5.63 -0.79
N THR A 43 0.36 5.29 -1.31
CA THR A 43 -0.85 6.05 -1.06
C THR A 43 -1.81 5.22 -0.22
N LEU A 44 -2.26 5.78 0.91
CA LEU A 44 -3.23 5.14 1.77
C LEU A 44 -4.58 4.98 1.05
N LEU A 45 -5.26 3.87 1.29
CA LEU A 45 -6.59 3.59 0.76
C LEU A 45 -7.62 3.77 1.88
N CYS A 46 -8.72 4.44 1.57
CA CYS A 46 -9.82 4.61 2.51
C CYS A 46 -10.40 3.24 2.93
N HIS A 47 -10.65 3.06 4.23
CA HIS A 47 -11.22 1.81 4.73
C HIS A 47 -12.65 1.54 4.26
N VAL A 48 -13.40 2.58 3.92
CA VAL A 48 -14.80 2.49 3.46
C VAL A 48 -14.86 2.35 1.95
N CYS A 49 -14.34 3.34 1.22
CA CYS A 49 -14.49 3.43 -0.23
C CYS A 49 -13.28 2.89 -1.01
N GLN A 50 -12.15 2.61 -0.36
CA GLN A 50 -10.92 2.09 -1.00
C GLN A 50 -10.34 2.99 -2.09
N ASN A 51 -10.73 4.27 -2.10
CA ASN A 51 -10.08 5.29 -2.91
C ASN A 51 -8.75 5.71 -2.27
N PRO A 52 -7.75 6.11 -3.09
CA PRO A 52 -6.53 6.73 -2.61
C PRO A 52 -6.89 7.98 -1.81
N THR A 53 -6.48 8.02 -0.54
CA THR A 53 -6.61 9.22 0.27
C THR A 53 -5.41 10.12 -0.04
N PRO A 54 -5.62 11.38 -0.43
CA PRO A 54 -4.55 12.35 -0.58
C PRO A 54 -4.02 12.69 0.81
N TRP A 55 -3.16 11.84 1.34
CA TRP A 55 -2.50 12.09 2.62
C TRP A 55 -1.30 12.99 2.34
N LEU A 56 -1.49 14.31 2.44
CA LEU A 56 -0.36 15.23 2.58
C LEU A 56 0.09 15.17 4.05
N ALA A 57 1.16 14.43 4.31
CA ALA A 57 1.89 14.59 5.57
C ALA A 57 2.24 16.08 5.71
N SER A 58 1.72 16.73 6.76
CA SER A 58 1.99 18.13 7.10
C SER A 58 3.36 18.27 7.75
#